data_AF-A0A835LQW2-F1
#
_entry.id   AF-A0A835LQW2-F1
#
_cell.length_a   1.000
_cell.length_b   1.000
_cell.length_c   1.000
_cell.angle_alpha   90.00
_cell.angle_beta   90.00
_cell.angle_gamma   90.00
#
_symmetry.space_group_name_H-M   'P 1'
#
loop_
_entity.id
_entity.type
_entity.pdbx_description
1 polymer ?
#
loop_
_entity_poly.entity_id
_entity_poly.type
_entity_poly.pdbx_seq_one_letter_code
_entity_poly.pdbx_strand_id
1 'polypeptide(L)'
;MLSSSFPSKDSKPYPTLYEFYTVIPHDFGFQKMSAFVIDTPYKLKSKLQMVEALGEIELATKLLSDDNETQEDPLDSHYNRLQCELTPIEIKSEEYSMIEKYMQNTHAKTHSDYTVEIVQIFRVYRPGESERFRKFSGAKNRMLLWHGSRLTNWTGILSQGLRIAPPEAPVTGYMFGKGVYFADMFSKSANYCCSSHVSTAGVLLLCEVALGEMAECLSANYNADQLPNGKLSTKGVGATAPDSSEIKALEDGVVVPLGKPKEQRGPKGTLQYNEYIVYNVDQIRMRYVIQVKFNFTR
;
A
#
# COMPACT_ATOMS: atom_id res chain seq x y z
N MET A 1 6.31 -39.69 -36.21
CA MET A 1 4.91 -39.48 -35.80
C MET A 1 4.89 -39.46 -34.27
N LEU A 2 4.94 -38.27 -33.69
CA LEU A 2 4.93 -38.06 -32.24
C LEU A 2 3.50 -37.72 -31.83
N SER A 3 2.86 -38.60 -31.07
CA SER A 3 1.57 -38.36 -30.44
C SER A 3 1.79 -37.76 -29.05
N SER A 4 1.58 -36.45 -28.91
CA SER A 4 1.47 -35.80 -27.61
C SER A 4 0.02 -35.89 -27.12
N SER A 5 -0.20 -36.77 -26.14
CA SER A 5 -1.43 -36.88 -25.35
C SER A 5 -1.59 -35.66 -24.42
N PHE A 6 -2.69 -34.94 -24.57
CA PHE A 6 -3.15 -33.90 -23.65
C PHE A 6 -3.60 -34.51 -22.32
N PRO A 7 -3.36 -33.88 -21.16
CA PRO A 7 -3.96 -34.30 -19.89
C PRO A 7 -5.44 -33.88 -19.77
N SER A 8 -6.14 -34.67 -18.96
CA SER A 8 -7.59 -34.83 -18.83
C SER A 8 -8.34 -33.72 -18.07
N LYS A 9 -9.66 -33.76 -18.30
CA LYS A 9 -10.71 -32.75 -18.08
C LYS A 9 -11.24 -32.57 -16.64
N ASP A 10 -10.42 -32.74 -15.60
CA ASP A 10 -10.90 -32.67 -14.19
C ASP A 10 -10.18 -31.60 -13.34
N SER A 11 -10.03 -30.39 -13.88
CA SER A 11 -9.75 -29.21 -13.06
C SER A 11 -11.04 -28.41 -12.90
N LYS A 12 -11.49 -28.18 -11.65
CA LYS A 12 -12.60 -27.27 -11.32
C LYS A 12 -12.50 -26.00 -12.18
N PRO A 13 -13.58 -25.51 -12.81
CA PRO A 13 -13.49 -24.34 -13.67
C PRO A 13 -13.08 -23.15 -12.80
N TYR A 14 -11.91 -22.58 -13.10
CA TYR A 14 -11.63 -21.20 -12.74
C TYR A 14 -12.81 -20.36 -13.25
N PRO A 15 -13.37 -19.43 -12.46
CA PRO A 15 -14.52 -18.66 -12.91
C PRO A 15 -14.18 -18.05 -14.25
N THR A 16 -15.00 -18.37 -15.26
CA THR A 16 -14.72 -17.92 -16.62
C THR A 16 -14.76 -16.39 -16.66
N LEU A 17 -14.00 -15.77 -17.57
CA LEU A 17 -14.05 -14.31 -17.79
C LEU A 17 -15.50 -13.78 -17.89
N TYR A 18 -16.37 -14.61 -18.46
CA TYR A 18 -17.81 -14.37 -18.56
C TYR A 18 -18.51 -14.30 -17.20
N GLU A 19 -18.22 -15.21 -16.28
CA GLU A 19 -18.77 -15.18 -14.91
C GLU A 19 -18.37 -13.90 -14.18
N PHE A 20 -17.09 -13.49 -14.26
CA PHE A 20 -16.63 -12.26 -13.63
C PHE A 20 -17.41 -11.03 -14.12
N TYR A 21 -17.57 -10.87 -15.43
CA TYR A 21 -18.29 -9.73 -16.01
C TYR A 21 -19.82 -9.82 -15.90
N THR A 22 -20.35 -11.00 -15.58
CA THR A 22 -21.77 -11.18 -15.24
C THR A 22 -22.05 -10.81 -13.80
N VAL A 23 -21.16 -11.17 -12.87
CA VAL A 23 -21.29 -10.85 -11.44
C VAL A 23 -21.02 -9.38 -11.18
N ILE A 24 -19.97 -8.82 -11.80
CA ILE A 24 -19.61 -7.41 -11.66
C ILE A 24 -19.95 -6.70 -12.97
N PRO A 25 -21.04 -5.92 -13.02
CA PRO A 25 -21.45 -5.24 -14.25
C PRO A 25 -20.38 -4.23 -14.69
N HIS A 26 -20.07 -4.24 -15.98
CA HIS A 26 -19.11 -3.35 -16.60
C HIS A 26 -19.73 -2.69 -17.82
N ASP A 27 -19.48 -1.39 -17.98
CA ASP A 27 -19.76 -0.70 -19.24
C ASP A 27 -18.52 -0.78 -20.14
N PHE A 28 -18.67 -1.49 -21.26
CA PHE A 28 -17.63 -1.66 -22.27
C PHE A 28 -17.79 -0.69 -23.45
N GLY A 29 -18.86 0.12 -23.47
CA GLY A 29 -19.25 0.93 -24.61
C GLY A 29 -19.31 0.11 -25.91
N PHE A 30 -18.80 0.69 -27.00
CA PHE A 30 -18.73 0.04 -28.32
C PHE A 30 -17.39 -0.66 -28.60
N GLN A 31 -16.58 -0.92 -27.57
CA GLN A 31 -15.26 -1.54 -27.74
C GLN A 31 -15.36 -3.06 -27.92
N LYS A 32 -14.38 -3.66 -28.60
CA LYS A 32 -14.33 -5.11 -28.80
C LYS A 32 -14.05 -5.84 -27.49
N MET A 33 -14.82 -6.89 -27.19
CA MET A 33 -14.68 -7.70 -25.98
C MET A 33 -13.27 -8.28 -25.77
N SER A 34 -12.54 -8.53 -26.87
CA SER A 34 -11.15 -8.99 -26.83
C SER A 34 -10.20 -8.05 -26.08
N ALA A 35 -10.50 -6.74 -26.02
CA ALA A 35 -9.70 -5.77 -25.27
C ALA A 35 -9.81 -5.96 -23.75
N PHE A 36 -10.90 -6.57 -23.28
CA PHE A 36 -11.21 -6.74 -21.87
C PHE A 36 -10.90 -8.15 -21.35
N VAL A 37 -10.24 -8.98 -22.15
CA VAL A 37 -9.76 -10.29 -21.69
C VAL A 37 -8.69 -10.08 -20.61
N ILE A 38 -8.89 -10.72 -19.45
CA ILE A 38 -7.94 -10.72 -18.33
C ILE A 38 -6.92 -11.83 -18.58
N ASP A 39 -5.91 -11.53 -19.38
CA ASP A 39 -4.87 -12.47 -19.86
C ASP A 39 -3.47 -12.15 -19.34
N THR A 40 -3.31 -11.08 -18.57
CA THR A 40 -2.02 -10.65 -18.01
C THR A 40 -2.13 -10.41 -16.51
N PRO A 41 -1.05 -10.63 -15.74
CA PRO A 41 -1.01 -10.31 -14.31
C PRO A 41 -1.32 -8.84 -14.02
N TYR A 42 -0.95 -7.93 -14.92
CA TYR A 42 -1.26 -6.49 -14.80
C TYR A 42 -2.77 -6.23 -14.88
N LYS A 43 -3.47 -6.79 -15.88
CA LYS A 43 -4.93 -6.66 -15.99
C LYS A 43 -5.64 -7.28 -14.80
N LEU A 44 -5.17 -8.44 -14.33
CA LEU A 44 -5.72 -9.09 -13.14
C LEU A 44 -5.56 -8.21 -11.90
N LYS A 45 -4.35 -7.68 -11.65
CA LYS A 45 -4.08 -6.75 -10.55
C LYS A 45 -4.99 -5.52 -10.61
N SER A 46 -5.21 -4.95 -11.79
CA SER A 46 -6.12 -3.82 -11.99
C SER A 46 -7.57 -4.15 -11.61
N LYS A 47 -8.07 -5.34 -11.96
CA LYS A 47 -9.41 -5.80 -11.55
C LYS A 47 -9.50 -6.10 -10.06
N LEU A 48 -8.46 -6.63 -9.44
CA LEU A 48 -8.42 -6.80 -7.98
C LEU A 48 -8.51 -5.45 -7.26
N GLN A 49 -7.72 -4.47 -7.68
CA GLN A 49 -7.77 -3.12 -7.13
C GLN A 49 -9.13 -2.45 -7.32
N MET A 50 -9.83 -2.75 -8.43
CA MET A 50 -11.20 -2.28 -8.64
C MET A 50 -12.17 -2.88 -7.61
N VAL A 51 -12.11 -4.20 -7.40
CA VAL A 51 -12.99 -4.88 -6.43
C VAL A 51 -12.70 -4.42 -5.00
N GLU A 52 -11.43 -4.27 -4.63
CA GLU A 52 -11.01 -3.70 -3.35
C GLU A 52 -11.62 -2.30 -3.16
N ALA A 53 -11.48 -1.41 -4.15
CA ALA A 53 -12.03 -0.05 -4.08
C ALA A 53 -13.56 -0.03 -3.97
N LEU A 54 -14.28 -0.95 -4.64
CA LEU A 54 -15.73 -1.06 -4.49
C LEU A 54 -16.13 -1.44 -3.06
N GLY A 55 -15.41 -2.37 -2.43
CA GLY A 55 -15.63 -2.74 -1.04
C GLY A 55 -15.39 -1.58 -0.07
N GLU A 56 -14.37 -0.75 -0.33
CA GLU A 56 -14.12 0.46 0.48
C GLU A 56 -15.21 1.53 0.30
N ILE A 57 -15.74 1.70 -0.92
CA ILE A 57 -16.87 2.61 -1.18
C ILE A 57 -18.13 2.14 -0.47
N GLU A 58 -18.43 0.84 -0.50
CA GLU A 58 -19.55 0.26 0.25
C GLU A 58 -19.39 0.53 1.75
N LEU A 59 -18.18 0.31 2.29
CA LEU A 59 -17.88 0.56 3.69
C LEU A 59 -18.05 2.04 4.06
N ALA A 60 -17.49 2.94 3.25
CA ALA A 60 -17.63 4.38 3.44
C ALA A 60 -19.10 4.81 3.41
N THR A 61 -19.89 4.24 2.49
CA THR A 61 -21.33 4.53 2.38
C THR A 61 -22.06 4.07 3.65
N LYS A 62 -21.77 2.88 4.17
CA LYS A 62 -22.34 2.38 5.43
C LYS A 62 -21.98 3.28 6.62
N LEU A 63 -20.71 3.70 6.69
CA LEU A 63 -20.26 4.62 7.74
C LEU A 63 -20.92 6.00 7.67
N LEU A 64 -21.33 6.45 6.47
CA LEU A 64 -22.04 7.72 6.29
C LEU A 64 -23.54 7.58 6.57
N SER A 65 -24.17 6.45 6.26
CA SER A 65 -25.63 6.28 6.33
C SER A 65 -26.22 6.08 7.74
N ASP A 66 -25.40 5.82 8.76
CA ASP A 66 -25.85 5.66 10.15
C ASP A 66 -26.16 7.03 10.79
N ASP A 67 -27.20 7.72 10.30
CA ASP A 67 -27.70 8.97 10.86
C ASP A 67 -28.38 8.71 12.21
N ASN A 68 -27.61 8.76 13.29
CA ASN A 68 -28.18 9.06 14.60
C ASN A 68 -28.57 10.55 14.59
N GLU A 69 -29.83 10.86 14.91
CA GLU A 69 -30.35 12.23 15.10
C GLU A 69 -29.67 12.93 16.31
N THR A 70 -28.37 13.16 16.25
CA THR A 70 -27.64 13.96 17.25
C THR A 70 -27.55 15.41 16.81
N GLN A 71 -27.58 16.35 17.76
CA GLN A 71 -27.39 17.79 17.53
C GLN A 71 -25.94 18.17 17.16
N GLU A 72 -25.07 17.20 16.89
CA GLU A 72 -23.66 17.42 16.56
C GLU A 72 -23.46 17.82 15.09
N ASP A 73 -22.35 18.50 14.80
CA ASP A 73 -21.96 18.80 13.43
C ASP A 73 -21.75 17.48 12.64
N PRO A 74 -22.31 17.35 11.42
CA PRO A 74 -22.18 16.12 10.64
C PRO A 74 -20.73 15.71 10.35
N LEU A 75 -19.80 16.65 10.21
CA LEU A 75 -18.39 16.35 9.99
C LEU A 75 -17.75 15.75 11.23
N ASP A 76 -18.08 16.26 12.41
CA ASP A 76 -17.61 15.73 13.69
C ASP A 76 -18.15 14.31 13.90
N SER A 77 -19.42 14.07 13.59
CA SER A 77 -20.04 12.74 13.63
C SER A 77 -19.31 11.76 12.69
N HIS A 78 -19.05 12.16 11.45
CA HIS A 78 -18.29 11.32 10.50
C HIS A 78 -16.84 11.08 10.95
N TYR A 79 -16.16 12.10 11.47
CA TYR A 79 -14.82 11.98 12.00
C TYR A 79 -14.75 11.02 13.19
N ASN A 80 -15.69 11.12 14.12
CA ASN A 80 -15.79 10.22 15.28
C ASN A 80 -16.00 8.75 14.86
N ARG A 81 -16.75 8.51 13.77
CA ARG A 81 -16.94 7.16 13.19
C ARG A 81 -15.66 6.58 12.59
N LEU A 82 -14.69 7.42 12.20
CA LEU A 82 -13.37 6.93 11.79
C LEU A 82 -12.60 6.31 12.96
N GLN A 83 -12.97 6.59 14.21
CA GLN A 83 -12.27 6.08 15.40
C GLN A 83 -10.74 6.22 15.28
N CYS A 84 -10.29 7.34 14.71
CA CYS A 84 -8.89 7.57 14.37
C CYS A 84 -8.60 9.05 14.57
N GLU A 85 -7.78 9.34 15.57
CA GLU A 85 -7.38 10.71 15.90
C GLU A 85 -6.29 11.18 14.93
N LEU A 86 -6.51 12.35 14.34
CA LEU A 86 -5.61 13.02 13.42
C LEU A 86 -5.22 14.38 14.00
N THR A 87 -4.02 14.45 14.59
CA THR A 87 -3.51 15.71 15.16
C THR A 87 -2.62 16.41 14.12
N PRO A 88 -2.90 17.65 13.70
CA PRO A 88 -2.06 18.35 12.73
C PRO A 88 -0.64 18.57 13.27
N ILE A 89 0.36 18.36 12.41
CA ILE A 89 1.77 18.63 12.73
C ILE A 89 2.13 20.06 12.33
N GLU A 90 2.83 20.75 13.22
CA GLU A 90 3.32 22.11 12.96
C GLU A 90 4.42 22.11 11.89
N ILE A 91 4.33 23.02 10.92
CA ILE A 91 5.25 23.13 9.77
C ILE A 91 6.72 23.30 10.20
N LYS A 92 6.96 23.98 11.33
CA LYS A 92 8.32 24.25 11.83
C LYS A 92 8.87 23.16 12.75
N SER A 93 8.11 22.08 12.96
CA SER A 93 8.54 20.96 13.82
C SER A 93 9.60 20.09 13.14
N GLU A 94 10.41 19.41 13.96
CA GLU A 94 11.40 18.46 13.46
C GLU A 94 10.75 17.27 12.73
N GLU A 95 9.54 16.87 13.14
CA GLU A 95 8.77 15.81 12.49
C GLU A 95 8.38 16.22 11.07
N TYR A 96 7.88 17.45 10.88
CA TYR A 96 7.55 17.97 9.56
C TYR A 96 8.79 17.98 8.66
N SER A 97 9.91 18.56 9.12
CA SER A 97 11.14 18.63 8.33
C SER A 97 11.71 17.24 7.99
N MET A 98 11.56 16.27 8.87
CA MET A 98 11.99 14.88 8.64
C MET A 98 11.14 14.20 7.57
N ILE A 99 9.81 14.36 7.60
CA ILE A 99 8.89 13.80 6.60
C ILE A 99 9.08 14.50 5.25
N GLU A 100 9.21 15.82 5.24
CA GLU A 100 9.47 16.59 4.02
C GLU A 100 10.79 16.16 3.36
N LYS A 101 11.87 16.05 4.14
CA LYS A 101 13.16 15.55 3.65
C LYS A 101 13.03 14.12 3.12
N TYR A 102 12.30 13.25 3.83
CA TYR A 102 12.10 11.87 3.40
C TYR A 102 11.36 11.80 2.06
N MET A 103 10.28 12.58 1.91
CA MET A 103 9.52 12.68 0.67
C MET A 103 10.40 13.17 -0.49
N GLN A 104 11.10 14.30 -0.30
CA GLN A 104 11.93 14.91 -1.34
C GLN A 104 13.08 14.01 -1.77
N ASN A 105 13.81 13.42 -0.81
CA ASN A 105 14.95 12.56 -1.12
C ASN A 105 14.54 11.27 -1.80
N THR A 106 13.36 10.73 -1.49
CA THR A 106 12.96 9.40 -1.98
C THR A 106 11.95 9.45 -3.12
N HIS A 107 11.91 10.59 -3.83
CA HIS A 107 11.28 10.71 -5.14
C HIS A 107 12.18 10.07 -6.21
N ALA A 108 11.75 8.93 -6.74
CA ALA A 108 12.44 8.19 -7.79
C ALA A 108 12.60 9.01 -9.08
N LYS A 109 13.81 9.00 -9.66
CA LYS A 109 14.10 9.64 -10.95
C LYS A 109 13.27 9.09 -12.12
N THR A 110 12.81 7.84 -12.04
CA THR A 110 11.98 7.22 -13.08
C THR A 110 10.51 7.63 -13.00
N HIS A 111 10.08 8.30 -11.93
CA HIS A 111 8.72 8.82 -11.75
C HIS A 111 8.74 10.35 -11.90
N SER A 112 9.17 10.82 -13.07
CA SER A 112 9.41 12.24 -13.35
C SER A 112 8.23 12.95 -14.01
N ASP A 113 7.13 12.25 -14.24
CA ASP A 113 5.89 12.75 -14.84
C ASP A 113 5.07 13.65 -13.89
N TYR A 114 5.47 13.73 -12.62
CA TYR A 114 4.87 14.62 -11.64
C TYR A 114 5.86 15.08 -10.57
N THR A 115 5.56 16.23 -9.97
CA THR A 115 6.08 16.63 -8.66
C THR A 115 4.98 16.55 -7.61
N VAL A 116 5.34 16.63 -6.33
CA VAL A 116 4.39 16.57 -5.23
C VAL A 116 4.66 17.66 -4.20
N GLU A 117 3.59 18.29 -3.74
CA GLU A 117 3.59 19.27 -2.65
C GLU A 117 2.87 18.69 -1.43
N ILE A 118 3.42 18.92 -0.23
CA ILE A 118 2.74 18.60 1.02
C ILE A 118 1.69 19.67 1.28
N VAL A 119 0.45 19.26 1.49
CA VAL A 119 -0.65 20.14 1.88
C VAL A 119 -0.74 20.21 3.40
N GLN A 120 -0.79 19.04 4.05
CA GLN A 120 -0.88 18.93 5.50
C GLN A 120 -0.35 17.57 5.96
N ILE A 121 0.24 17.53 7.16
CA ILE A 121 0.63 16.29 7.83
C ILE A 121 -0.16 16.17 9.13
N PHE A 122 -0.62 14.95 9.42
CA PHE A 122 -1.28 14.60 10.67
C PHE A 122 -0.54 13.47 11.35
N ARG A 123 -0.33 13.58 12.66
CA ARG A 123 0.00 12.45 13.52
C ARG A 123 -1.26 11.60 13.71
N VAL A 124 -1.09 10.29 13.60
CA VAL A 124 -2.19 9.33 13.68
C VAL A 124 -2.18 8.63 15.03
N TYR A 125 -3.33 8.56 15.67
CA TYR A 125 -3.58 7.65 16.79
C TYR A 125 -4.87 6.89 16.54
N ARG A 126 -4.75 5.56 16.36
CA ARG A 126 -5.91 4.67 16.23
C ARG A 126 -5.98 3.76 17.48
N PRO A 127 -7.10 3.76 18.23
CA PRO A 127 -7.26 2.93 19.41
C PRO A 127 -7.01 1.44 19.11
N GLY A 128 -6.32 0.75 20.02
CA GLY A 128 -6.01 -0.67 19.90
C GLY A 128 -4.81 -1.01 19.01
N GLU A 129 -4.37 -0.10 18.12
CA GLU A 129 -3.23 -0.39 17.23
C GLU A 129 -1.91 -0.48 18.01
N SER A 130 -1.67 0.45 18.94
CA SER A 130 -0.46 0.44 19.75
C SER A 130 -0.37 -0.81 20.64
N GLU A 131 -1.50 -1.27 21.18
CA GLU A 131 -1.60 -2.47 22.01
C GLU A 131 -1.30 -3.75 21.21
N ARG A 132 -1.81 -3.85 19.98
CA ARG A 132 -1.50 -4.96 19.06
C ARG A 132 -0.04 -4.94 18.64
N PHE A 133 0.47 -3.76 18.27
CA PHE A 133 1.85 -3.54 17.86
C PHE A 133 2.88 -3.84 18.95
N ARG A 134 2.51 -3.69 20.23
CA ARG A 134 3.39 -3.97 21.37
C ARG A 134 4.02 -5.37 21.36
N LYS A 135 3.37 -6.36 20.73
CA LYS A 135 3.94 -7.72 20.55
C LYS A 135 5.23 -7.71 19.72
N PHE A 136 5.41 -6.70 18.87
CA PHE A 136 6.53 -6.54 17.94
C PHE A 136 7.46 -5.36 18.28
N SER A 137 7.21 -4.64 19.38
CA SER A 137 8.06 -3.50 19.79
C SER A 137 9.50 -3.91 20.12
N GLY A 138 9.74 -5.18 20.46
CA GLY A 138 11.08 -5.74 20.67
C GLY A 138 11.81 -6.17 19.40
N ALA A 139 11.18 -6.10 18.22
CA ALA A 139 11.81 -6.48 16.96
C ALA A 139 12.99 -5.54 16.64
N LYS A 140 14.15 -6.12 16.25
CA LYS A 140 15.40 -5.38 16.00
C LYS A 140 15.36 -4.45 14.77
N ASN A 141 14.42 -4.65 13.85
CA ASN A 141 14.30 -3.91 12.61
C ASN A 141 12.88 -3.36 12.47
N ARG A 142 12.69 -2.12 12.94
CA ARG A 142 11.44 -1.37 12.78
C ARG A 142 11.72 -0.17 11.90
N MET A 143 10.99 -0.05 10.80
CA MET A 143 11.21 1.01 9.82
C MET A 143 9.96 1.86 9.64
N LEU A 144 10.14 3.16 9.43
CA LEU A 144 9.09 4.06 8.98
C LEU A 144 9.02 3.99 7.45
N LEU A 145 7.92 3.47 6.90
CA LEU A 145 7.80 3.18 5.47
C LEU A 145 6.50 3.76 4.87
N TRP A 146 6.56 4.08 3.58
CA TRP A 146 5.45 4.66 2.83
C TRP A 146 4.45 3.61 2.39
N HIS A 147 3.16 3.92 2.54
CA HIS A 147 2.05 3.24 1.92
C HIS A 147 1.16 4.26 1.21
N GLY A 148 0.79 3.98 -0.05
CA GLY A 148 -0.12 4.80 -0.83
C GLY A 148 -1.33 4.00 -1.25
N SER A 149 -2.48 4.67 -1.34
CA SER A 149 -3.75 4.05 -1.69
C SER A 149 -4.68 5.10 -2.32
N ARG A 150 -5.66 4.64 -3.09
CA ARG A 150 -6.65 5.50 -3.75
C ARG A 150 -7.41 6.33 -2.71
N LEU A 151 -7.82 7.54 -3.09
CA LEU A 151 -8.55 8.43 -2.18
C LEU A 151 -9.80 7.77 -1.57
N THR A 152 -10.49 6.94 -2.35
CA THR A 152 -11.69 6.19 -1.94
C THR A 152 -11.47 5.21 -0.80
N ASN A 153 -10.23 4.78 -0.57
CA ASN A 153 -9.91 3.72 0.39
C ASN A 153 -9.62 4.25 1.80
N TRP A 154 -9.44 5.56 1.96
CA TRP A 154 -8.95 6.12 3.23
C TRP A 154 -9.97 6.06 4.36
N THR A 155 -11.27 6.13 4.06
CA THR A 155 -12.30 5.95 5.09
C THR A 155 -12.18 4.57 5.76
N GLY A 156 -11.95 3.50 4.98
CA GLY A 156 -11.73 2.16 5.52
C GLY A 156 -10.37 1.99 6.19
N ILE A 157 -9.30 2.54 5.61
CA ILE A 157 -7.96 2.48 6.20
C ILE A 157 -7.90 3.19 7.56
N LEU A 158 -8.52 4.36 7.69
CA LEU A 158 -8.54 5.10 8.96
C LEU A 158 -9.42 4.39 10.00
N SER A 159 -10.60 3.91 9.61
CA SER A 159 -11.53 3.23 10.54
C SER A 159 -11.10 1.84 10.98
N GLN A 160 -10.43 1.07 10.10
CA GLN A 160 -10.14 -0.34 10.36
C GLN A 160 -8.64 -0.65 10.39
N GLY A 161 -7.80 0.26 9.92
CA GLY A 161 -6.39 0.01 9.66
C GLY A 161 -6.13 -0.66 8.32
N LEU A 162 -4.86 -0.91 8.04
CA LEU A 162 -4.43 -1.68 6.86
C LEU A 162 -4.81 -3.16 7.02
N ARG A 163 -5.36 -3.74 5.96
CA ARG A 163 -5.86 -5.11 5.93
C ARG A 163 -5.08 -5.94 4.91
N ILE A 164 -4.96 -7.23 5.18
CA ILE A 164 -4.45 -8.20 4.20
C ILE A 164 -5.63 -8.61 3.31
N ALA A 165 -5.37 -8.78 2.02
CA ALA A 165 -6.37 -9.25 1.07
C ALA A 165 -7.03 -10.55 1.56
N PRO A 166 -8.36 -10.70 1.40
CA PRO A 166 -9.09 -11.82 1.96
C PRO A 166 -8.70 -13.16 1.29
N PRO A 167 -8.94 -14.33 1.93
CA PRO A 167 -8.55 -15.64 1.41
C PRO A 167 -9.07 -15.95 0.00
N GLU A 168 -10.23 -15.41 -0.35
CA GLU A 168 -10.92 -15.62 -1.63
C GLU A 168 -10.25 -14.87 -2.80
N ALA A 169 -9.52 -13.78 -2.52
CA ALA A 169 -8.79 -13.06 -3.56
C ALA A 169 -7.72 -13.98 -4.20
N PRO A 170 -7.49 -13.95 -5.52
CA PRO A 170 -6.38 -14.68 -6.10
C PRO A 170 -5.04 -14.12 -5.60
N VAL A 171 -4.07 -15.01 -5.36
CA VAL A 171 -2.68 -14.60 -5.02
C VAL A 171 -1.99 -13.99 -6.25
N THR A 172 -2.38 -14.43 -7.45
CA THR A 172 -1.91 -13.88 -8.72
C THR A 172 -2.30 -12.41 -8.83
N GLY A 173 -1.31 -11.52 -8.85
CA GLY A 173 -1.49 -10.06 -8.80
C GLY A 173 -0.70 -9.39 -7.68
N TYR A 174 -0.33 -10.15 -6.64
CA TYR A 174 0.57 -9.74 -5.57
C TYR A 174 1.95 -10.36 -5.79
N MET A 175 3.00 -9.55 -5.90
CA MET A 175 4.33 -10.05 -6.32
C MET A 175 4.98 -10.99 -5.29
N PHE A 176 4.62 -10.83 -4.02
CA PHE A 176 5.20 -11.55 -2.87
C PHE A 176 4.11 -12.12 -1.96
N GLY A 177 3.02 -12.64 -2.53
CA GLY A 177 1.89 -13.18 -1.75
C GLY A 177 1.00 -12.10 -1.13
N LYS A 178 -0.05 -12.52 -0.43
CA LYS A 178 -1.01 -11.61 0.20
C LYS A 178 -0.46 -11.06 1.51
N GLY A 179 -0.08 -9.81 1.51
CA GLY A 179 0.37 -9.10 2.71
C GLY A 179 0.12 -7.60 2.55
N VAL A 180 0.55 -6.82 3.54
CA VAL A 180 0.53 -5.36 3.44
C VAL A 180 1.86 -4.89 2.87
N TYR A 181 1.79 -4.15 1.76
CA TYR A 181 2.95 -3.71 0.99
C TYR A 181 3.34 -2.28 1.37
N PHE A 182 4.64 -2.09 1.59
CA PHE A 182 5.26 -0.81 1.88
C PHE A 182 6.47 -0.58 0.97
N ALA A 183 6.86 0.68 0.81
CA ALA A 183 8.08 1.07 0.11
C ALA A 183 8.92 2.03 0.95
N ASP A 184 10.23 1.99 0.75
CA ASP A 184 11.16 3.00 1.28
C ASP A 184 11.27 4.22 0.35
N MET A 185 10.75 4.12 -0.88
CA MET A 185 10.69 5.18 -1.87
C MET A 185 9.31 5.84 -1.91
N PHE A 186 9.24 7.13 -1.59
CA PHE A 186 8.01 7.92 -1.60
C PHE A 186 7.21 7.76 -2.92
N SER A 187 7.84 8.05 -4.06
CA SER A 187 7.09 8.11 -5.32
C SER A 187 6.62 6.74 -5.81
N LYS A 188 7.22 5.65 -5.31
CA LYS A 188 6.71 4.29 -5.57
C LYS A 188 5.37 4.07 -4.89
N SER A 189 5.24 4.47 -3.63
CA SER A 189 3.95 4.41 -2.92
C SER A 189 2.97 5.46 -3.46
N ALA A 190 3.44 6.66 -3.83
CA ALA A 190 2.60 7.72 -4.39
C ALA A 190 1.86 7.31 -5.67
N ASN A 191 2.45 6.45 -6.51
CA ASN A 191 1.79 5.91 -7.71
C ASN A 191 0.51 5.10 -7.39
N TYR A 192 0.36 4.60 -6.16
CA TYR A 192 -0.86 3.90 -5.72
C TYR A 192 -1.99 4.86 -5.31
N CYS A 193 -1.74 6.17 -5.22
CA CYS A 193 -2.79 7.18 -5.01
C CYS A 193 -3.73 7.30 -6.22
N CYS A 194 -3.26 6.91 -7.42
CA CYS A 194 -4.00 7.02 -8.68
C CYS A 194 -4.51 8.44 -8.98
N SER A 195 -3.76 9.47 -8.56
CA SER A 195 -4.05 10.87 -8.89
C SER A 195 -3.86 11.13 -10.39
N SER A 196 -4.48 12.20 -10.90
CA SER A 196 -4.44 12.60 -12.31
C SER A 196 -4.51 14.12 -12.49
N HIS A 197 -4.39 14.61 -13.72
CA HIS A 197 -4.57 16.04 -14.03
C HIS A 197 -5.93 16.61 -13.58
N VAL A 198 -6.97 15.77 -13.51
CA VAL A 198 -8.32 16.18 -13.09
C VAL A 198 -8.49 16.05 -11.57
N SER A 199 -7.83 15.07 -10.94
CA SER A 199 -7.88 14.82 -9.50
C SER A 199 -6.46 14.75 -8.95
N THR A 200 -5.93 15.90 -8.57
CA THR A 200 -4.53 16.06 -8.12
C THR A 200 -4.32 15.78 -6.64
N ALA A 201 -5.39 15.70 -5.84
CA ALA A 201 -5.27 15.36 -4.43
C ALA A 201 -4.82 13.91 -4.26
N GLY A 202 -4.01 13.67 -3.23
CA GLY A 202 -3.69 12.32 -2.78
C GLY A 202 -3.38 12.29 -1.29
N VAL A 203 -3.42 11.10 -0.74
CA VAL A 203 -3.11 10.84 0.65
C VAL A 203 -2.14 9.67 0.70
N LEU A 204 -1.13 9.78 1.56
CA LEU A 204 -0.19 8.72 1.85
C LEU A 204 -0.11 8.50 3.36
N LEU A 205 0.43 7.35 3.73
CA LEU A 205 0.63 6.95 5.09
C LEU A 205 2.11 6.62 5.31
N LEU A 206 2.65 7.06 6.44
CA LEU A 206 3.89 6.54 6.99
C LEU A 206 3.55 5.62 8.17
N CYS A 207 3.92 4.36 8.04
CA CYS A 207 3.74 3.36 9.09
C CYS A 207 5.08 2.98 9.69
N GLU A 208 5.10 2.80 11.00
CA GLU A 208 6.11 2.00 11.65
C GLU A 208 5.79 0.52 11.41
N VAL A 209 6.71 -0.16 10.74
CA VAL A 209 6.55 -1.56 10.35
C VAL A 209 7.64 -2.37 11.03
N ALA A 210 7.23 -3.35 11.83
CA ALA A 210 8.14 -4.25 12.53
C ALA A 210 8.57 -5.40 11.63
N LEU A 211 9.55 -5.16 10.78
CA LEU A 211 10.02 -6.09 9.76
C LEU A 211 10.79 -7.28 10.35
N GLY A 212 11.52 -7.06 11.45
CA GLY A 212 12.41 -8.07 12.03
C GLY A 212 13.45 -8.59 11.02
N GLU A 213 13.76 -9.87 11.13
CA GLU A 213 14.57 -10.59 10.15
C GLU A 213 13.77 -10.79 8.86
N MET A 214 14.25 -10.23 7.75
CA MET A 214 13.54 -10.28 6.47
C MET A 214 13.98 -11.48 5.61
N ALA A 215 13.05 -12.07 4.88
CA ALA A 215 13.32 -12.98 3.77
C ALA A 215 13.50 -12.17 2.49
N GLU A 216 14.70 -12.17 1.90
CA GLU A 216 14.97 -11.41 0.68
C GLU A 216 14.56 -12.20 -0.57
N CYS A 217 13.81 -11.55 -1.45
CA CYS A 217 13.39 -12.08 -2.73
C CYS A 217 13.92 -11.20 -3.88
N LEU A 218 14.64 -11.82 -4.83
CA LEU A 218 15.19 -11.14 -6.01
C LEU A 218 14.20 -11.10 -7.19
N SER A 219 13.23 -12.01 -7.21
CA SER A 219 12.19 -12.12 -8.23
C SER A 219 10.84 -12.38 -7.58
N ALA A 220 9.76 -12.21 -8.34
CA ALA A 220 8.40 -12.48 -7.87
C ALA A 220 8.29 -13.90 -7.27
N ASN A 221 7.71 -13.98 -6.08
CA ASN A 221 7.45 -15.24 -5.37
C ASN A 221 6.06 -15.18 -4.73
N TYR A 222 5.08 -15.78 -5.39
CA TYR A 222 3.69 -15.78 -4.94
C TYR A 222 3.47 -16.48 -3.59
N ASN A 223 4.42 -17.31 -3.14
CA ASN A 223 4.39 -18.00 -1.85
C ASN A 223 5.31 -17.35 -0.80
N ALA A 224 5.69 -16.09 -0.98
CA ALA A 224 6.60 -15.41 -0.04
C ALA A 224 5.99 -15.14 1.34
N ASP A 225 4.68 -15.34 1.50
CA ASP A 225 3.97 -15.39 2.78
C ASP A 225 4.33 -16.63 3.62
N GLN A 226 4.84 -17.69 2.98
CA GLN A 226 5.42 -18.86 3.65
C GLN A 226 6.84 -18.53 4.14
N LEU A 227 6.92 -17.70 5.18
CA LEU A 227 8.17 -17.22 5.73
C LEU A 227 9.04 -18.37 6.28
N PRO A 228 10.35 -18.41 5.96
CA PRO A 228 11.28 -19.32 6.59
C PRO A 228 11.35 -19.11 8.11
N ASN A 229 11.71 -20.15 8.86
CA ASN A 229 11.84 -20.08 10.32
C ASN A 229 12.72 -18.89 10.75
N GLY A 230 12.19 -18.08 11.68
CA GLY A 230 12.87 -16.90 12.21
C GLY A 230 12.72 -15.63 11.37
N LYS A 231 12.16 -15.71 10.16
CA LYS A 231 11.82 -14.53 9.35
C LYS A 231 10.43 -14.01 9.71
N LEU A 232 10.28 -12.68 9.72
CA LEU A 232 9.04 -12.01 10.13
C LEU A 232 8.36 -11.25 8.97
N SER A 233 9.12 -10.91 7.93
CA SER A 233 8.63 -10.20 6.75
C SER A 233 9.41 -10.59 5.49
N THR A 234 8.90 -10.18 4.33
CA THR A 234 9.59 -10.34 3.05
C THR A 234 10.09 -8.98 2.55
N LYS A 235 11.29 -8.98 1.97
CA LYS A 235 11.85 -7.84 1.25
C LYS A 235 12.04 -8.20 -0.22
N GLY A 236 11.28 -7.55 -1.10
CA GLY A 236 11.59 -7.51 -2.52
C GLY A 236 12.79 -6.60 -2.73
N VAL A 237 13.92 -7.14 -3.19
CA VAL A 237 15.18 -6.38 -3.34
C VAL A 237 15.18 -5.62 -4.66
N GLY A 238 15.22 -4.30 -4.58
CA GLY A 238 15.26 -3.40 -5.72
C GLY A 238 16.67 -3.00 -6.14
N ALA A 239 16.85 -2.63 -7.41
CA ALA A 239 18.11 -2.12 -7.92
C ALA A 239 18.54 -0.79 -7.25
N THR A 240 17.58 0.03 -6.81
CA THR A 240 17.80 1.32 -6.17
C THR A 240 17.10 1.38 -4.80
N ALA A 241 17.78 1.94 -3.81
CA ALA A 241 17.24 2.18 -2.47
C ALA A 241 17.80 3.48 -1.87
N PRO A 242 17.18 4.05 -0.83
CA PRO A 242 17.78 5.15 -0.06
C PRO A 242 19.17 4.77 0.47
N ASP A 243 20.13 5.71 0.45
CA ASP A 243 21.47 5.48 0.99
C ASP A 243 21.41 5.18 2.50
N SER A 244 21.86 3.98 2.87
CA SER A 244 21.85 3.50 4.25
C SER A 244 22.74 4.31 5.20
N SER A 245 23.69 5.09 4.69
CA SER A 245 24.53 5.99 5.50
C SER A 245 23.80 7.27 5.93
N GLU A 246 22.68 7.61 5.30
CA GLU A 246 21.87 8.80 5.60
C GLU A 246 20.57 8.45 6.36
N ILE A 247 20.53 7.28 7.01
CA ILE A 247 19.41 6.86 7.85
C ILE A 247 19.29 7.78 9.07
N LYS A 248 18.06 8.14 9.44
CA LYS A 248 17.74 8.77 10.73
C LYS A 248 17.10 7.75 11.65
N ALA A 249 17.62 7.59 12.86
CA ALA A 249 16.95 6.84 13.93
C ALA A 249 16.11 7.81 14.77
N LEU A 250 14.88 7.41 15.09
CA LEU A 250 14.02 8.11 16.06
C LEU A 250 14.36 7.66 17.49
N GLU A 251 13.93 8.43 18.48
CA GLU A 251 14.20 8.13 19.92
C GLU A 251 13.65 6.78 20.37
N ASP A 252 12.54 6.34 19.76
CA ASP A 252 11.91 5.04 19.99
C ASP A 252 12.58 3.90 19.22
N GLY A 253 13.70 4.13 18.54
CA GLY A 253 14.48 3.14 17.80
C GLY A 253 13.97 2.84 16.40
N VAL A 254 12.95 3.55 15.91
CA VAL A 254 12.46 3.38 14.53
C VAL A 254 13.45 3.99 13.53
N VAL A 255 13.72 3.25 12.47
CA VAL A 255 14.61 3.65 11.38
C VAL A 255 13.82 4.36 10.28
N VAL A 256 14.26 5.57 9.90
CA VAL A 256 13.71 6.32 8.77
C VAL A 256 14.74 6.33 7.63
N PRO A 257 14.50 5.60 6.52
CA PRO A 257 15.43 5.49 5.40
C PRO A 257 15.30 6.71 4.46
N LEU A 258 15.65 7.90 4.97
CA LEU A 258 15.47 9.18 4.28
C LEU A 258 16.65 9.62 3.40
N GLY A 259 17.60 8.73 3.15
CA GLY A 259 18.75 9.00 2.29
C GLY A 259 18.39 9.20 0.82
N LYS A 260 19.30 9.81 0.06
CA LYS A 260 19.09 9.94 -1.40
C LYS A 260 19.18 8.57 -2.09
N PRO A 261 18.51 8.37 -3.23
CA PRO A 261 18.44 7.06 -3.88
C PRO A 261 19.79 6.72 -4.49
N LYS A 262 20.24 5.48 -4.25
CA LYS A 262 21.53 4.96 -4.69
C LYS A 262 21.36 3.54 -5.23
N GLU A 263 22.14 3.22 -6.26
CA GLU A 263 22.19 1.85 -6.78
C GLU A 263 22.76 0.90 -5.73
N GLN A 264 22.08 -0.22 -5.52
CA GLN A 264 22.51 -1.24 -4.59
C GLN A 264 23.66 -2.07 -5.21
N ARG A 265 24.70 -2.34 -4.42
CA ARG A 265 25.87 -3.14 -4.85
C ARG A 265 25.64 -4.66 -4.82
N GLY A 266 24.50 -5.11 -4.29
CA GLY A 266 24.15 -6.51 -4.09
C GLY A 266 23.60 -7.22 -5.33
N PRO A 267 23.06 -8.44 -5.16
CA PRO A 267 22.42 -9.19 -6.24
C PRO A 267 21.29 -8.37 -6.87
N LYS A 268 21.31 -8.24 -8.19
CA LYS A 268 20.28 -7.48 -8.91
C LYS A 268 19.03 -8.33 -9.07
N GLY A 269 17.95 -7.90 -8.40
CA GLY A 269 16.62 -8.46 -8.60
C GLY A 269 15.91 -7.87 -9.83
N THR A 270 14.69 -8.32 -10.07
CA THR A 270 13.81 -7.82 -11.14
C THR A 270 13.11 -6.50 -10.79
N LEU A 271 13.21 -6.07 -9.53
CA LEU A 271 12.60 -4.84 -9.03
C LEU A 271 13.52 -3.63 -9.22
N GLN A 272 12.93 -2.49 -9.60
CA GLN A 272 13.66 -1.21 -9.65
C GLN A 272 13.92 -0.63 -8.25
N TYR A 273 12.96 -0.79 -7.34
CA TYR A 273 12.97 -0.25 -5.98
C TYR A 273 12.45 -1.30 -5.00
N ASN A 274 12.85 -1.21 -3.74
CA ASN A 274 12.48 -2.19 -2.71
C ASN A 274 10.96 -2.28 -2.50
N GLU A 275 10.52 -3.42 -1.99
CA GLU A 275 9.20 -3.62 -1.36
C GLU A 275 9.41 -4.31 -0.02
N TYR A 276 8.60 -3.93 0.96
CA TYR A 276 8.57 -4.55 2.28
C TYR A 276 7.17 -5.05 2.53
N ILE A 277 7.04 -6.34 2.83
CA ILE A 277 5.76 -7.02 2.94
C ILE A 277 5.68 -7.69 4.30
N VAL A 278 4.63 -7.37 5.04
CA VAL A 278 4.29 -8.04 6.29
C VAL A 278 3.00 -8.84 6.13
N TYR A 279 2.97 -10.01 6.75
CA TYR A 279 1.86 -10.98 6.66
C TYR A 279 1.04 -11.06 7.95
N ASN A 280 1.26 -10.11 8.87
CA ASN A 280 0.47 -9.93 10.08
C ASN A 280 0.26 -8.43 10.31
N VAL A 281 -1.00 -8.00 10.39
CA VAL A 281 -1.39 -6.59 10.58
C VAL A 281 -0.95 -6.03 11.93
N ASP A 282 -0.73 -6.89 12.93
CA ASP A 282 -0.18 -6.47 14.24
C ASP A 282 1.27 -5.97 14.13
N GLN A 283 1.97 -6.22 13.01
CA GLN A 283 3.32 -5.68 12.75
C GLN A 283 3.32 -4.22 12.29
N ILE A 284 2.15 -3.58 12.22
CA ILE A 284 1.98 -2.26 11.61
C ILE A 284 1.41 -1.30 12.65
N ARG A 285 2.01 -0.11 12.72
CA ARG A 285 1.47 1.03 13.44
C ARG A 285 1.47 2.26 12.55
N MET A 286 0.29 2.84 12.31
CA MET A 286 0.16 4.10 11.57
C MET A 286 0.78 5.23 12.41
N ARG A 287 1.66 6.03 11.81
CA ARG A 287 2.32 7.15 12.50
C ARG A 287 1.88 8.49 11.94
N TYR A 288 1.84 8.61 10.62
CA TYR A 288 1.52 9.86 9.95
C TYR A 288 0.63 9.66 8.73
N VAL A 289 -0.37 10.51 8.57
CA VAL A 289 -1.13 10.71 7.33
C VAL A 289 -0.62 11.99 6.68
N ILE A 290 -0.26 11.90 5.39
CA ILE A 290 0.27 13.00 4.61
C ILE A 290 -0.71 13.29 3.49
N GLN A 291 -1.37 14.44 3.57
CA GLN A 291 -2.15 14.98 2.46
C GLN A 291 -1.20 15.67 1.50
N VAL A 292 -1.27 15.31 0.22
CA VAL A 292 -0.42 15.85 -0.82
C VAL A 292 -1.22 16.33 -2.03
N LYS A 293 -0.57 17.17 -2.84
CA LYS A 293 -1.06 17.59 -4.15
C LYS A 293 -0.05 17.22 -5.22
N PHE A 294 -0.50 16.48 -6.21
CA PHE A 294 0.29 16.09 -7.38
C PHE A 294 0.24 17.19 -8.44
N ASN A 295 1.41 17.56 -8.95
CA ASN A 295 1.57 18.50 -10.05
C ASN A 295 2.13 17.75 -11.25
N PHE A 296 1.24 17.32 -12.14
CA PHE A 296 1.62 16.58 -13.36
C PHE A 296 2.19 17.53 -14.42
N THR A 297 3.29 17.13 -15.05
CA THR A 297 3.84 17.85 -16.20
C THR A 297 2.87 17.75 -17.38
N ARG A 298 2.65 18.87 -18.08
CA ARG A 298 1.85 18.89 -19.32
C ARG A 298 2.52 18.12 -20.45
#